data_AF-A0A3C1IEI2-F1
#
_entry.id   AF-A0A3C1IEI2-F1
#
_cell.length_a   1.000
_cell.length_b   1.000
_cell.length_c   1.000
_cell.angle_alpha   90.00
_cell.angle_beta   90.00
_cell.angle_gamma   90.00
#
_symmetry.space_group_name_H-M   'P 1'
#
loop_
_entity.id
_entity.type
_entity.pdbx_description
1 polymer ?
#
loop_
_entity_poly.entity_id
_entity_poly.type
_entity_poly.pdbx_seq_one_letter_code
_entity_poly.pdbx_strand_id
1 'polypeptide(L)'
;YLKVGKSCTVCRQEFHHHKADDGPAYLTILIVGHLMAPLLHVAFVTFRPEPLVLFAFFAVGCVALSLYLLPRLKGAIVGFQWARSMHGF
;
A
#
# COMPACT_ATOMS: atom_id res chain seq x y z
N TYR A 1 0.00 0.83 -13.34
CA TYR A 1 0.08 0.17 -12.03
C TYR A 1 -1.01 0.67 -11.07
N LEU A 2 -1.07 1.95 -10.68
CA LEU A 2 -2.12 2.49 -9.77
C LEU A 2 -3.30 3.17 -10.46
N LYS A 3 -3.57 2.82 -11.72
CA LYS A 3 -4.63 3.47 -12.51
C LYS A 3 -5.98 2.85 -12.14
N VAL A 4 -6.94 3.69 -11.77
CA VAL A 4 -8.33 3.28 -11.52
C VAL A 4 -9.09 3.25 -12.84
N GLY A 5 -10.01 2.29 -13.00
CA GLY A 5 -10.89 2.23 -14.17
C GLY A 5 -11.79 3.47 -14.25
N LYS A 6 -12.21 3.87 -15.44
CA LYS A 6 -13.05 5.07 -15.61
C LYS A 6 -14.46 4.88 -15.06
N SER A 7 -15.02 3.70 -15.26
CA SER A 7 -16.35 3.32 -14.78
C SER A 7 -16.43 1.82 -14.50
N CYS A 8 -17.43 1.41 -13.73
CA CYS A 8 -17.76 0.01 -13.50
C CYS A 8 -18.33 -0.64 -14.77
N THR A 9 -17.87 -1.83 -15.13
CA THR A 9 -18.36 -2.57 -16.31
C THR A 9 -19.77 -3.12 -16.16
N VAL A 10 -20.27 -3.22 -14.92
CA VAL A 10 -21.59 -3.82 -14.60
C VAL A 10 -22.63 -2.73 -14.35
N CYS A 11 -22.41 -1.84 -13.38
CA CYS A 11 -23.38 -0.81 -12.99
C CYS A 11 -23.14 0.56 -13.63
N ARG A 12 -22.07 0.72 -14.44
CA ARG A 12 -21.66 1.98 -15.06
C ARG A 12 -21.34 3.14 -14.10
N GLN A 13 -21.22 2.88 -12.80
CA GLN A 13 -20.75 3.87 -11.82
C GLN A 13 -19.47 4.53 -12.29
N GLU A 14 -19.44 5.85 -12.31
CA GLU A 14 -18.28 6.62 -12.70
C GLU A 14 -17.30 6.75 -11.53
N PHE A 15 -16.04 6.41 -11.75
CA PHE A 15 -15.01 6.44 -10.70
C PHE A 15 -14.09 7.66 -10.80
N HIS A 16 -14.33 8.58 -11.73
CA HIS A 16 -13.43 9.72 -11.97
C HIS A 16 -13.50 10.80 -10.88
N HIS A 17 -14.52 10.75 -10.02
CA HIS A 17 -14.68 11.63 -8.86
C HIS A 17 -13.81 11.28 -7.65
N HIS A 18 -13.13 10.12 -7.67
CA HIS A 18 -12.25 9.74 -6.55
C HIS A 18 -11.10 10.73 -6.37
N LYS A 19 -10.84 11.12 -5.12
CA LYS A 19 -9.67 11.91 -4.74
C LYS A 19 -8.89 11.14 -3.67
N ALA A 20 -8.11 10.17 -4.13
CA ALA A 20 -7.30 9.30 -3.29
C ALA A 20 -5.81 9.60 -3.53
N ASP A 21 -5.41 10.83 -3.21
CA ASP A 21 -4.09 11.40 -3.54
C ASP A 21 -2.97 10.65 -2.77
N ASP A 22 -2.71 11.03 -1.52
CA ASP A 22 -1.60 10.47 -0.73
C ASP A 22 -2.01 9.43 0.32
N GLY A 23 -3.31 9.33 0.63
CA GLY A 23 -3.83 8.39 1.63
C GLY A 23 -3.35 6.94 1.46
N PRO A 24 -3.37 6.36 0.24
CA PRO A 24 -2.89 5.00 0.02
C PRO A 24 -1.39 4.84 0.32
N ALA A 25 -0.57 5.86 0.04
CA ALA A 25 0.86 5.82 0.29
C ALA A 25 1.17 5.91 1.79
N TYR A 26 0.50 6.81 2.51
CA TYR A 26 0.63 6.93 3.98
C TYR A 26 0.27 5.62 4.70
N LEU A 27 -0.85 5.00 4.34
CA LEU A 27 -1.24 3.70 4.91
C LEU A 27 -0.23 2.60 4.57
N THR A 28 0.31 2.61 3.35
CA THR A 28 1.34 1.64 2.95
C THR A 28 2.59 1.79 3.81
N ILE A 29 3.12 3.01 3.95
CA ILE A 29 4.32 3.29 4.75
C ILE A 29 4.10 2.90 6.21
N LEU A 30 2.92 3.22 6.76
CA LEU A 30 2.56 2.83 8.12
C LEU A 30 2.63 1.32 8.28
N ILE A 31 1.95 0.55 7.42
CA ILE A 31 1.92 -0.92 7.52
C ILE A 31 3.31 -1.52 7.29
N VAL A 32 3.99 -1.13 6.22
CA VAL A 32 5.31 -1.67 5.84
C VAL A 32 6.33 -1.35 6.92
N GLY A 33 6.38 -0.10 7.40
CA GLY A 33 7.32 0.32 8.44
C GLY A 33 7.11 -0.42 9.75
N HIS A 34 5.86 -0.53 10.22
CA HIS A 34 5.55 -1.21 11.48
C HIS A 34 5.75 -2.72 11.41
N LEU A 35 5.72 -3.32 10.21
CA LEU A 35 6.04 -4.74 10.04
C LEU A 35 7.55 -4.96 9.90
N MET A 36 8.20 -4.21 9.02
CA MET A 36 9.59 -4.45 8.63
C MET A 36 10.58 -3.97 9.69
N ALA A 37 10.32 -2.87 10.39
CA ALA A 37 11.26 -2.35 11.39
C ALA A 37 11.43 -3.28 12.61
N PRO A 38 10.36 -3.84 13.22
CA PRO A 38 10.52 -4.83 14.29
C PRO A 38 11.17 -6.12 13.79
N LEU A 39 10.79 -6.59 12.59
CA LEU A 39 11.40 -7.78 11.98
C LEU A 39 12.90 -7.58 11.76
N LEU A 40 13.32 -6.40 11.29
CA LEU A 40 14.73 -6.06 11.12
C LEU A 40 15.46 -6.06 12.46
N HIS A 41 14.86 -5.47 13.49
CA HIS A 41 15.45 -5.47 14.82
C HIS A 41 15.67 -6.89 15.37
N VAL A 42 14.63 -7.74 15.30
CA VAL A 42 14.72 -9.14 15.74
C VAL A 42 15.77 -9.89 14.91
N ALA A 43 15.74 -9.76 13.58
CA ALA A 43 16.70 -10.44 12.71
C ALA A 43 18.15 -10.04 13.02
N PHE A 44 18.40 -8.76 13.27
CA PHE A 44 19.72 -8.26 13.61
C PHE A 44 20.19 -8.78 14.97
N VAL A 45 19.35 -8.72 16.01
CA VAL A 45 19.74 -9.12 17.37
C VAL A 45 19.91 -10.63 17.49
N THR A 46 19.07 -11.42 16.82
CA THR A 46 19.08 -12.88 16.91
C THR A 46 20.12 -13.53 16.01
N PHE A 47 20.23 -13.10 14.75
CA PHE A 47 21.05 -13.81 13.76
C PHE A 47 22.34 -13.08 13.39
N ARG A 48 22.42 -11.75 13.61
CA ARG A 48 23.59 -10.92 13.28
C ARG A 48 24.18 -11.20 11.88
N PRO A 49 23.36 -11.27 10.82
CA PRO A 49 23.87 -11.56 9.48
C PRO A 49 24.77 -10.43 8.97
N GLU A 50 25.53 -10.73 7.92
CA GLU A 50 26.37 -9.74 7.23
C GLU A 50 25.51 -8.51 6.79
N PRO A 51 26.03 -7.27 6.93
CA PRO A 51 25.23 -6.06 6.71
C PRO A 51 24.58 -5.96 5.32
N LEU A 52 25.27 -6.35 4.25
CA LEU A 52 24.71 -6.30 2.89
C LEU A 52 23.60 -7.33 2.71
N VAL A 53 23.74 -8.54 3.27
CA VAL A 53 22.68 -9.56 3.24
C VAL A 53 21.42 -9.06 3.97
N LEU A 54 21.59 -8.48 5.17
CA LEU A 54 20.47 -7.93 5.92
C LEU A 54 19.78 -6.80 5.14
N PHE A 55 20.58 -5.86 4.64
CA PHE A 55 20.08 -4.75 3.85
C PHE A 55 19.33 -5.22 2.61
N ALA A 56 19.93 -6.11 1.81
CA ALA A 56 19.33 -6.59 0.57
C ALA A 56 17.99 -7.29 0.83
N PHE A 57 17.92 -8.16 1.84
CA PHE A 57 16.70 -8.88 2.19
C PHE A 57 15.56 -7.92 2.56
N PHE A 58 15.82 -6.98 3.47
CA PHE A 58 14.80 -6.04 3.92
C PHE A 58 14.47 -4.98 2.87
N ALA A 59 15.44 -4.53 2.06
CA ALA A 59 15.19 -3.60 0.96
C ALA A 59 14.24 -4.23 -0.08
N VAL A 60 14.55 -5.46 -0.53
CA VAL A 60 13.68 -6.20 -1.46
C VAL A 60 12.32 -6.46 -0.84
N GLY A 61 12.26 -6.87 0.44
CA GLY A 61 11.01 -7.09 1.16
C GLY A 61 10.13 -5.84 1.25
N CYS A 62 10.69 -4.69 1.62
CA CYS A 62 9.99 -3.41 1.69
C CYS A 62 9.45 -2.98 0.33
N VAL A 63 10.26 -3.08 -0.73
CA VAL A 63 9.85 -2.72 -2.09
C VAL A 63 8.73 -3.64 -2.57
N ALA A 64 8.90 -4.96 -2.43
CA ALA A 64 7.90 -5.94 -2.85
C ALA A 64 6.57 -5.74 -2.11
N LEU A 65 6.62 -5.55 -0.78
CA LEU A 65 5.40 -5.35 0.01
C LEU A 65 4.70 -4.03 -0.33
N SER A 66 5.44 -2.95 -0.56
CA SER A 66 4.88 -1.67 -1.00
C SER A 66 4.20 -1.81 -2.37
N LEU A 67 4.86 -2.50 -3.32
CA LEU A 67 4.31 -2.83 -4.63
C LEU A 67 3.15 -3.85 -4.58
N TYR A 68 2.91 -4.48 -3.45
CA TYR A 68 1.74 -5.34 -3.26
C TYR A 68 0.56 -4.56 -2.65
N LEU A 69 0.84 -3.69 -1.66
CA LEU A 69 -0.16 -3.00 -0.86
C LEU A 69 -0.75 -1.76 -1.55
N LEU A 70 0.04 -0.96 -2.25
CA LEU A 70 -0.41 0.30 -2.85
C LEU A 70 -1.72 0.19 -3.67
N PRO A 71 -1.90 -0.78 -4.61
CA PRO A 71 -3.12 -0.88 -5.41
C PRO A 71 -4.32 -1.33 -4.59
N ARG A 72 -4.09 -2.18 -3.58
CA ARG A 72 -5.14 -2.68 -2.69
C ARG A 72 -5.66 -1.57 -1.78
N LEU A 73 -4.75 -0.81 -1.17
CA LEU A 73 -5.11 0.32 -0.32
C LEU A 73 -5.76 1.45 -1.13
N LYS A 74 -5.29 1.69 -2.37
CA LYS A 74 -5.95 2.63 -3.27
C LYS A 74 -7.40 2.21 -3.57
N GLY A 75 -7.61 0.93 -3.91
CA GLY A 75 -8.94 0.38 -4.13
C GLY A 75 -9.84 0.49 -2.89
N ALA A 76 -9.30 0.20 -1.70
CA ALA A 76 -10.03 0.31 -0.44
C ALA A 76 -10.47 1.75 -0.14
N ILE A 77 -9.59 2.74 -0.36
CA ILE A 77 -9.93 4.15 -0.15
C ILE A 77 -11.02 4.60 -1.13
N VAL A 78 -10.91 4.24 -2.42
CA VAL A 78 -11.95 4.57 -3.41
C VAL A 78 -13.28 3.92 -3.04
N GLY A 79 -13.28 2.65 -2.64
CA GLY A 79 -14.48 1.94 -2.19
C GLY A 79 -15.10 2.56 -0.93
N PHE A 80 -14.28 3.03 0.00
CA PHE A 80 -14.74 3.75 1.18
C PHE A 80 -15.35 5.12 0.83
N GLN A 81 -14.76 5.85 -0.11
CA GLN A 81 -15.32 7.10 -0.62
C GLN A 81 -16.69 6.87 -1.26
N TRP A 82 -16.82 5.81 -2.06
CA TRP A 82 -18.08 5.42 -2.68
C TRP A 82 -19.15 5.02 -1.65
N ALA A 83 -18.81 4.17 -0.68
CA ALA A 83 -19.73 3.71 0.36
C ALA A 83 -20.26 4.84 1.25
N ARG A 84 -19.55 5.97 1.31
CA ARG A 84 -19.93 7.16 2.07
C ARG A 84 -20.43 8.32 1.20
N SER A 85 -20.64 8.09 -0.10
CA SER A 85 -21.07 9.12 -1.07
C SER A 85 -20.23 10.40 -1.01
N MET A 86 -18.92 10.26 -0.78
CA MET A 86 -18.00 11.40 -0.73
C MET A 86 -17.59 11.83 -2.14
N HIS A 87 -17.19 13.08 -2.31
CA HIS A 87 -16.64 13.61 -3.58
C HIS A 87 -17.55 13.48 -4.82
N GLY A 88 -18.87 13.25 -4.65
CA GLY A 88 -19.82 13.13 -5.77
C GLY A 88 -19.95 11.71 -6.34
N PHE A 89 -19.67 10.70 -5.52
CA PHE A 89 -19.97 9.29 -5.82
C PHE A 89 -21.47 8.96 -5.81
#